data_AF-A0A0Q1ACC1-F1
#
_entry.id   AF-A0A0Q1ACC1-F1
#
_cell.length_a   1.000
_cell.length_b   1.000
_cell.length_c   1.000
_cell.angle_alpha   90.00
_cell.angle_beta   90.00
_cell.angle_gamma   90.00
#
_symmetry.space_group_name_H-M   'P 1'
#
loop_
_entity.id
_entity.type
_entity.pdbx_description
1 polymer ?
#
loop_
_entity_poly.entity_id
_entity_poly.type
_entity_poly.pdbx_seq_one_letter_code
_entity_poly.pdbx_strand_id
1 'polypeptide(L)'
;MHRYPRPSELWSLVGGERMWERGVHDEDYLEVRVGLGITSLCTPIEVPDPGAAEDLDPVCATSLRHTVNVASTVPDTPVVVQLRAFSYLSVSGERAADCARAMICGLVFHQGPEAVGIVADQQGPEWAWLKWLPHTRDPHRAAQRIALVSEGEEAPEADTVVEIAHDGSTSAIRRLAEEEGLSLELRGGELWVYTAGGKRNWVRRTT
;
A
#
# COMPACT_ATOMS: atom_id res chain seq x y z
N MET A 1 9.93 -6.27 -8.61
CA MET A 1 10.13 -4.80 -8.62
C MET A 1 9.48 -4.12 -9.83
N HIS A 2 9.49 -4.74 -11.02
CA HIS A 2 8.87 -4.19 -12.24
C HIS A 2 7.40 -3.76 -12.08
N ARG A 3 6.55 -4.60 -11.46
CA ARG A 3 5.09 -4.35 -11.32
C ARG A 3 4.75 -3.14 -10.45
N TYR A 4 5.51 -2.90 -9.37
CA TYR A 4 5.30 -1.78 -8.44
C TYR A 4 6.59 -0.94 -8.33
N PRO A 5 6.88 -0.09 -9.34
CA PRO A 5 8.08 0.75 -9.35
C PRO A 5 8.12 1.68 -8.13
N ARG A 6 9.30 2.28 -7.84
CA ARG A 6 9.38 3.25 -6.75
C ARG A 6 8.64 4.54 -7.16
N PRO A 7 7.93 5.22 -6.23
CA PRO A 7 7.27 6.49 -6.55
C PRO A 7 8.20 7.53 -7.19
N SER A 8 9.47 7.56 -6.78
CA SER A 8 10.52 8.42 -7.32
C SER A 8 10.93 8.11 -8.76
N GLU A 9 10.55 6.97 -9.31
CA GLU A 9 10.89 6.54 -10.68
C GLU A 9 9.75 6.83 -11.67
N LEU A 10 8.52 7.04 -11.17
CA LEU A 10 7.31 7.17 -11.99
C LEU A 10 7.41 8.28 -13.04
N TRP A 11 8.00 9.43 -12.68
CA TRP A 11 8.11 10.59 -13.58
C TRP A 11 8.84 10.25 -14.89
N SER A 12 9.79 9.31 -14.86
CA SER A 12 10.57 8.91 -16.04
C SER A 12 9.80 7.98 -16.98
N LEU A 13 8.69 7.41 -16.52
CA LEU A 13 7.86 6.45 -17.24
C LEU A 13 6.56 7.09 -17.78
N VAL A 14 6.25 8.33 -17.39
CA VAL A 14 5.06 9.06 -17.83
C VAL A 14 5.09 9.22 -19.35
N GLY A 15 3.95 8.95 -19.99
CA GLY A 15 3.80 9.01 -21.46
C GLY A 15 4.31 7.76 -22.19
N GLY A 16 4.91 6.80 -21.50
CA GLY A 16 5.26 5.50 -22.06
C GLY A 16 4.13 4.47 -21.97
N GLU A 17 4.41 3.25 -22.44
CA GLU A 17 3.45 2.13 -22.46
C GLU A 17 2.98 1.68 -21.07
N ARG A 18 3.74 2.04 -20.03
CA ARG A 18 3.45 1.66 -18.64
C ARG A 18 2.45 2.58 -17.94
N MET A 19 2.23 3.76 -18.51
CA MET A 19 1.23 4.71 -18.03
C MET A 19 -0.15 4.17 -18.38
N TRP A 20 -1.01 4.06 -17.37
CA TRP A 20 -2.37 3.54 -17.50
C TRP A 20 -2.44 2.11 -18.05
N GLU A 21 -1.41 1.30 -17.75
CA GLU A 21 -1.30 -0.08 -18.23
C GLU A 21 -2.30 -1.06 -17.57
N ARG A 22 -2.93 -0.68 -16.44
CA ARG A 22 -3.77 -1.58 -15.63
C ARG A 22 -5.27 -1.32 -15.81
N GLY A 23 -5.97 -2.28 -16.38
CA GLY A 23 -7.41 -2.28 -16.59
C GLY A 23 -8.21 -2.92 -15.45
N VAL A 24 -9.53 -2.75 -15.49
CA VAL A 24 -10.48 -3.23 -14.46
C VAL A 24 -10.49 -4.75 -14.24
N HIS A 25 -10.05 -5.52 -15.25
CA HIS A 25 -10.00 -6.98 -15.20
C HIS A 25 -8.66 -7.53 -14.73
N ASP A 26 -7.65 -6.66 -14.55
CA ASP A 26 -6.33 -7.09 -14.09
C ASP A 26 -6.35 -7.31 -12.58
N GLU A 27 -5.57 -8.29 -12.12
CA GLU A 27 -5.47 -8.63 -10.70
C GLU A 27 -4.93 -7.46 -9.85
N ASP A 28 -4.07 -6.62 -10.43
CA ASP A 28 -3.46 -5.46 -9.80
C ASP A 28 -4.20 -4.13 -10.06
N TYR A 29 -5.44 -4.21 -10.54
CA TYR A 29 -6.33 -3.07 -10.60
C TYR A 29 -6.56 -2.50 -9.20
N LEU A 30 -6.37 -1.18 -9.05
CA LEU A 30 -6.45 -0.45 -7.77
C LEU A 30 -5.49 -0.90 -6.65
N GLU A 31 -4.44 -1.64 -7.00
CA GLU A 31 -3.38 -1.92 -6.04
C GLU A 31 -2.38 -0.77 -5.93
N VAL A 32 -2.20 -0.30 -4.68
CA VAL A 32 -1.29 0.79 -4.36
C VAL A 32 -0.17 0.31 -3.45
N ARG A 33 1.05 0.77 -3.74
CA ARG A 33 2.22 0.50 -2.91
C ARG A 33 2.23 1.42 -1.68
N VAL A 34 2.41 0.85 -0.49
CA VAL A 34 2.44 1.58 0.78
C VAL A 34 3.82 1.56 1.47
N GLY A 35 4.73 0.71 1.01
CA GLY A 35 6.03 0.55 1.66
C GLY A 35 6.89 -0.57 1.10
N LEU A 36 7.90 -0.93 1.88
CA LEU A 36 8.79 -2.08 1.69
C LEU A 36 8.72 -2.99 2.91
N GLY A 37 8.50 -4.27 2.66
CA GLY A 37 8.36 -5.32 3.66
C GLY A 37 9.17 -6.56 3.32
N ILE A 38 8.99 -7.58 4.15
CA ILE A 38 9.57 -8.89 3.95
C ILE A 38 8.42 -9.81 3.51
N THR A 39 8.61 -10.50 2.39
CA THR A 39 7.65 -11.51 1.92
C THR A 39 8.30 -12.89 1.89
N SER A 40 7.52 -13.95 1.97
CA SER A 40 7.99 -15.31 1.69
C SER A 40 8.35 -15.46 0.21
N LEU A 41 9.30 -16.34 -0.11
CA LEU A 41 9.59 -16.70 -1.50
C LEU A 41 8.33 -17.21 -2.21
N CYS A 42 8.10 -16.74 -3.44
CA CYS A 42 7.03 -17.24 -4.30
C CYS A 42 7.19 -18.73 -4.64
N THR A 43 8.44 -19.22 -4.68
CA THR A 43 8.78 -20.64 -4.79
C THR A 43 9.42 -21.06 -3.47
N PRO A 44 8.69 -21.77 -2.59
CA PRO A 44 9.22 -22.22 -1.31
C PRO A 44 10.45 -23.11 -1.50
N ILE A 45 11.41 -23.03 -0.57
CA ILE A 45 12.54 -23.96 -0.52
C ILE A 45 12.01 -25.26 0.07
N GLU A 46 11.87 -26.29 -0.76
CA GLU A 46 11.51 -27.63 -0.29
C GLU A 46 12.78 -28.40 0.10
N VAL A 47 12.84 -28.78 1.37
CA VAL A 47 13.89 -29.68 1.87
C VAL A 47 13.30 -31.09 1.88
N PRO A 48 13.85 -32.05 1.10
CA PRO A 48 13.39 -33.43 1.13
C PRO A 48 13.58 -34.03 2.53
N ASP A 49 12.76 -35.01 2.88
CA ASP A 49 12.80 -35.68 4.19
C ASP A 49 14.24 -36.17 4.49
N PRO A 50 14.91 -35.61 5.51
CA PRO A 50 16.30 -35.93 5.78
C PRO A 50 16.46 -37.29 6.49
N GLY A 51 15.37 -37.99 6.83
CA GLY A 51 15.42 -39.26 7.58
C GLY A 51 15.48 -39.05 9.09
N ALA A 52 15.93 -40.07 9.83
CA ALA A 52 15.92 -40.02 11.29
C ALA A 52 16.92 -38.99 11.83
N ALA A 53 16.51 -38.21 12.83
CA ALA A 53 17.33 -37.13 13.38
C ALA A 53 18.66 -37.62 13.99
N GLU A 54 18.73 -38.89 14.40
CA GLU A 54 19.92 -39.57 14.92
C GLU A 54 20.98 -39.88 13.85
N ASP A 55 20.58 -39.94 12.58
CA ASP A 55 21.47 -40.17 11.43
C ASP A 55 22.06 -38.86 10.87
N LEU A 56 21.58 -37.72 11.36
CA LEU A 56 21.98 -36.40 10.86
C LEU A 56 23.15 -35.83 11.65
N ASP A 57 24.14 -35.30 10.92
CA ASP A 57 25.16 -34.46 11.53
C ASP A 57 24.52 -33.18 12.11
N PRO A 58 24.65 -32.93 13.42
CA PRO A 58 23.94 -31.84 14.09
C PRO A 58 24.39 -30.45 13.62
N VAL A 59 25.63 -30.29 13.18
CA VAL A 59 26.16 -29.02 12.67
C VAL A 59 25.56 -28.73 11.28
N CYS A 60 25.55 -29.73 10.40
CA CYS A 60 24.94 -29.63 9.08
C CYS A 60 23.42 -29.40 9.18
N ALA A 61 22.72 -30.11 10.06
CA ALA A 61 21.27 -29.94 10.25
C ALA A 61 20.93 -28.53 10.76
N THR A 62 21.72 -27.99 11.69
CA THR A 62 21.55 -26.63 12.20
C THR A 62 21.83 -25.58 11.12
N SER A 63 22.92 -25.78 10.37
CA SER A 63 23.32 -24.87 9.28
C SER A 63 22.28 -24.85 8.15
N LEU A 64 21.73 -26.02 7.80
CA LEU A 64 20.65 -26.14 6.81
C LEU A 64 19.39 -25.40 7.26
N ARG A 65 18.92 -25.64 8.49
CA ARG A 65 17.75 -24.93 9.04
C ARG A 65 17.95 -23.42 9.05
N HIS A 66 19.11 -22.96 9.49
CA HIS A 66 19.44 -21.54 9.48
C HIS A 66 19.45 -20.96 8.06
N THR A 67 20.06 -21.67 7.10
CA THR A 67 20.12 -21.26 5.70
C THR A 67 18.74 -21.18 5.08
N VAL A 68 17.89 -22.20 5.28
CA VAL A 68 16.51 -22.21 4.79
C VAL A 68 15.71 -21.06 5.39
N ASN A 69 15.83 -20.84 6.70
CA ASN A 69 15.13 -19.74 7.37
C ASN A 69 15.53 -18.37 6.79
N VAL A 70 16.82 -18.12 6.59
CA VAL A 70 17.31 -16.84 6.04
C VAL A 70 16.94 -16.70 4.57
N ALA A 71 17.07 -17.75 3.76
CA ALA A 71 16.82 -17.72 2.32
C ALA A 71 15.33 -17.78 1.97
N SER A 72 14.44 -18.19 2.88
CA SER A 72 13.00 -18.35 2.64
C SER A 72 12.23 -17.04 2.44
N THR A 73 12.88 -15.90 2.65
CA THR A 73 12.24 -14.58 2.58
C THR A 73 12.97 -13.63 1.65
N VAL A 74 12.21 -12.73 1.04
CA VAL A 74 12.72 -11.66 0.18
C VAL A 74 12.51 -10.32 0.89
N PRO A 75 13.59 -9.68 1.39
CA PRO A 75 13.51 -8.34 1.97
C PRO A 75 13.24 -7.28 0.89
N ASP A 76 12.91 -6.06 1.32
CA ASP A 76 12.68 -4.90 0.45
C ASP A 76 11.67 -5.15 -0.68
N THR A 77 10.66 -5.96 -0.42
CA THR A 77 9.57 -6.24 -1.37
C THR A 77 8.48 -5.17 -1.23
N PRO A 78 7.95 -4.61 -2.34
CA PRO A 78 6.81 -3.70 -2.28
C PRO A 78 5.65 -4.33 -1.51
N VAL A 79 5.20 -3.66 -0.46
CA VAL A 79 3.94 -4.00 0.19
C VAL A 79 2.84 -3.20 -0.48
N VAL A 80 1.80 -3.92 -0.90
CA VAL A 80 0.70 -3.38 -1.68
C VAL A 80 -0.61 -3.58 -0.94
N VAL A 81 -1.52 -2.62 -1.13
CA VAL A 81 -2.86 -2.62 -0.60
C VAL A 81 -3.83 -2.57 -1.77
N GLN A 82 -4.86 -3.39 -1.73
CA GLN A 82 -5.93 -3.40 -2.72
C GLN A 82 -7.01 -2.40 -2.29
N LEU A 83 -7.05 -1.21 -2.91
CA LEU A 83 -7.95 -0.14 -2.46
C LEU A 83 -9.43 -0.51 -2.57
N ARG A 84 -9.83 -1.23 -3.63
CA ARG A 84 -11.23 -1.64 -3.82
C ARG A 84 -11.78 -2.54 -2.71
N ALA A 85 -10.91 -3.11 -1.87
CA ALA A 85 -11.32 -3.97 -0.77
C ALA A 85 -11.79 -3.16 0.45
N PHE A 86 -11.57 -1.84 0.46
CA PHE A 86 -11.81 -0.99 1.62
C PHE A 86 -12.54 0.29 1.22
N SER A 87 -13.67 0.57 1.89
CA SER A 87 -14.37 1.85 1.75
C SER A 87 -13.64 2.98 2.51
N TYR A 88 -12.93 2.63 3.59
CA TYR A 88 -12.22 3.58 4.44
C TYR A 88 -10.77 3.14 4.64
N LEU A 89 -9.87 4.06 4.36
CA LEU A 89 -8.44 3.95 4.60
C LEU A 89 -8.02 5.14 5.47
N SER A 90 -7.32 4.89 6.58
CA SER A 90 -6.70 5.94 7.37
C SER A 90 -5.19 5.81 7.28
N VAL A 91 -4.48 6.89 6.98
CA VAL A 91 -3.02 6.97 7.01
C VAL A 91 -2.62 8.00 8.05
N SER A 92 -1.91 7.56 9.09
CA SER A 92 -1.58 8.38 10.26
C SER A 92 -0.09 8.40 10.56
N GLY A 93 0.36 9.49 11.20
CA GLY A 93 1.72 9.67 11.68
C GLY A 93 2.53 10.72 10.91
N GLU A 94 3.77 10.96 11.37
CA GLU A 94 4.60 12.09 10.93
C GLU A 94 4.80 12.17 9.40
N ARG A 95 4.81 11.03 8.71
CA ARG A 95 4.99 10.92 7.26
C ARG A 95 3.72 10.48 6.51
N ALA A 96 2.55 10.67 7.10
CA ALA A 96 1.27 10.25 6.50
C ALA A 96 1.03 10.90 5.14
N ALA A 97 1.24 12.22 5.04
CA ALA A 97 1.09 12.94 3.79
C ALA A 97 2.06 12.46 2.69
N ASP A 98 3.30 12.12 3.04
CA ASP A 98 4.27 11.55 2.10
C ASP A 98 3.82 10.18 1.58
N CYS A 99 3.37 9.32 2.51
CA CYS A 99 2.89 7.98 2.19
C CYS A 99 1.65 8.04 1.30
N ALA A 100 0.64 8.82 1.70
CA ALA A 100 -0.56 9.02 0.90
C ALA A 100 -0.23 9.58 -0.49
N ARG A 101 0.67 10.56 -0.59
CA ARG A 101 1.11 11.10 -1.88
C ARG A 101 1.79 10.04 -2.74
N ALA A 102 2.65 9.22 -2.16
CA ALA A 102 3.28 8.10 -2.86
C ALA A 102 2.24 7.08 -3.38
N MET A 103 1.23 6.75 -2.57
CA MET A 103 0.12 5.88 -2.94
C MET A 103 -0.67 6.46 -4.11
N ILE A 104 -1.05 7.73 -4.03
CA ILE A 104 -1.82 8.43 -5.07
C ILE A 104 -1.00 8.56 -6.36
N CYS A 105 0.28 8.91 -6.29
CA CYS A 105 1.15 8.93 -7.46
C CYS A 105 1.21 7.56 -8.16
N GLY A 106 1.35 6.47 -7.39
CA GLY A 106 1.34 5.11 -7.94
C GLY A 106 0.00 4.76 -8.60
N LEU A 107 -1.11 5.11 -7.96
CA LEU A 107 -2.46 4.89 -8.45
C LEU A 107 -2.71 5.65 -9.76
N VAL A 108 -2.53 6.96 -9.77
CA VAL A 108 -2.85 7.79 -10.95
C VAL A 108 -1.88 7.57 -12.13
N PHE A 109 -0.72 6.97 -11.86
CA PHE A 109 0.20 6.50 -12.90
C PHE A 109 -0.32 5.23 -13.60
N HIS A 110 -0.81 4.24 -12.83
CA HIS A 110 -1.24 2.95 -13.37
C HIS A 110 -2.70 2.92 -13.82
N GLN A 111 -3.56 3.80 -13.31
CA GLN A 111 -4.97 3.90 -13.66
C GLN A 111 -5.28 5.24 -14.34
N GLY A 112 -5.95 5.19 -15.48
CA GLY A 112 -6.39 6.36 -16.23
C GLY A 112 -7.50 7.15 -15.52
N PRO A 113 -7.76 8.41 -15.93
CA PRO A 113 -8.79 9.27 -15.33
C PRO A 113 -10.23 8.75 -15.53
N GLU A 114 -10.45 7.86 -16.49
CA GLU A 114 -11.72 7.13 -16.68
C GLU A 114 -11.91 6.00 -15.66
N ALA A 115 -10.82 5.41 -15.18
CA ALA A 115 -10.85 4.34 -14.20
C ALA A 115 -10.90 4.89 -12.77
N VAL A 116 -10.09 5.91 -12.48
CA VAL A 116 -9.95 6.52 -11.16
C VAL A 116 -10.16 8.02 -11.22
N GLY A 117 -11.07 8.52 -10.38
CA GLY A 117 -11.30 9.94 -10.11
C GLY A 117 -10.76 10.28 -8.73
N ILE A 118 -10.07 11.42 -8.61
CA ILE A 118 -9.54 11.92 -7.32
C ILE A 118 -10.36 13.13 -6.89
N VAL A 119 -10.90 13.06 -5.67
CA VAL A 119 -11.55 14.18 -4.98
C VAL A 119 -10.68 14.57 -3.80
N ALA A 120 -10.31 15.83 -3.67
CA ALA A 120 -9.42 16.30 -2.59
C ALA A 120 -9.76 17.75 -2.26
N ASP A 121 -10.95 17.99 -1.73
CA ASP A 121 -11.33 19.34 -1.32
C ASP A 121 -10.59 19.71 -0.03
N GLN A 122 -10.13 20.96 0.05
CA GLN A 122 -9.54 21.58 1.25
C GLN A 122 -8.29 20.96 1.89
N GLN A 123 -7.59 20.07 1.20
CA GLN A 123 -6.38 19.39 1.72
C GLN A 123 -5.13 20.29 1.85
N GLY A 124 -5.23 21.62 1.86
CA GLY A 124 -4.06 22.49 2.03
C GLY A 124 -3.09 22.54 0.82
N PRO A 125 -2.03 23.36 0.92
CA PRO A 125 -1.11 23.65 -0.18
C PRO A 125 -0.29 22.44 -0.64
N GLU A 126 -0.05 21.47 0.23
CA GLU A 126 0.71 20.27 -0.05
C GLU A 126 0.02 19.34 -1.06
N TRP A 127 -1.30 19.47 -1.25
CA TRP A 127 -2.08 18.74 -2.25
C TRP A 127 -2.45 19.58 -3.48
N ALA A 128 -1.98 20.83 -3.55
CA ALA A 128 -2.26 21.73 -4.67
C ALA A 128 -1.76 21.24 -6.04
N TRP A 129 -0.89 20.23 -6.08
CA TRP A 129 -0.41 19.61 -7.31
C TRP A 129 -1.50 18.76 -7.99
N LEU A 130 -2.49 18.27 -7.25
CA LEU A 130 -3.56 17.43 -7.78
C LEU A 130 -4.37 18.12 -8.89
N LYS A 131 -4.50 19.45 -8.83
CA LYS A 131 -5.22 20.26 -9.85
C LYS A 131 -4.67 20.10 -11.27
N TRP A 132 -3.44 19.61 -11.42
CA TRP A 132 -2.81 19.39 -12.71
C TRP A 132 -3.09 17.99 -13.28
N LEU A 133 -3.60 17.07 -12.45
CA LEU A 133 -3.93 15.72 -12.89
C LEU A 133 -5.22 15.72 -13.73
N PRO A 134 -5.31 14.88 -14.77
CA PRO A 134 -6.57 14.68 -15.47
C PRO A 134 -7.63 14.03 -14.57
N HIS A 135 -7.21 13.27 -13.55
CA HIS A 135 -8.05 12.56 -12.59
C HIS A 135 -8.94 13.46 -11.72
N THR A 136 -8.61 14.75 -11.61
CA THR A 136 -9.41 15.73 -10.84
C THR A 136 -10.31 16.60 -11.71
N ARG A 137 -10.30 16.42 -13.04
CA ARG A 137 -11.08 17.28 -13.96
C ARG A 137 -12.58 17.01 -13.90
N ASP A 138 -12.94 15.73 -13.89
CA ASP A 138 -14.32 15.26 -13.77
C ASP A 138 -14.35 13.92 -13.02
N PRO A 139 -14.00 13.92 -11.72
CA PRO A 139 -13.82 12.68 -10.95
C PRO A 139 -15.12 11.88 -10.82
N HIS A 140 -16.29 12.52 -10.97
CA HIS A 140 -17.59 11.86 -10.88
C HIS A 140 -17.92 10.96 -12.07
N ARG A 141 -17.18 11.07 -13.18
CA ARG A 141 -17.35 10.19 -14.34
C ARG A 141 -16.42 8.97 -14.32
N ALA A 142 -15.49 8.91 -13.38
CA ALA A 142 -14.60 7.78 -13.25
C ALA A 142 -15.34 6.56 -12.69
N ALA A 143 -14.85 5.36 -13.02
CA ALA A 143 -15.42 4.11 -12.51
C ALA A 143 -15.24 3.95 -10.99
N GLN A 144 -14.20 4.56 -10.41
CA GLN A 144 -13.86 4.49 -8.99
C GLN A 144 -13.47 5.88 -8.49
N ARG A 145 -14.16 6.39 -7.47
CA ARG A 145 -13.91 7.68 -6.84
C ARG A 145 -13.12 7.48 -5.56
N ILE A 146 -11.95 8.09 -5.50
CA ILE A 146 -11.10 8.10 -4.32
C ILE A 146 -11.11 9.52 -3.74
N ALA A 147 -11.59 9.67 -2.52
CA ALA A 147 -11.59 10.93 -1.81
C ALA A 147 -10.41 11.00 -0.83
N LEU A 148 -9.70 12.12 -0.83
CA LEU A 148 -8.68 12.45 0.16
C LEU A 148 -9.28 13.44 1.16
N VAL A 149 -9.14 13.14 2.44
CA VAL A 149 -9.66 13.97 3.52
C VAL A 149 -8.61 14.17 4.60
N SER A 150 -8.67 15.32 5.25
CA SER A 150 -7.81 15.66 6.38
C SER A 150 -8.45 15.15 7.67
N GLU A 151 -7.62 14.94 8.67
CA GLU A 151 -8.08 14.48 9.99
C GLU A 151 -9.23 15.32 10.54
N GLY A 152 -10.31 14.63 10.93
CA GLY A 152 -11.49 15.25 11.55
C GLY A 152 -12.50 15.82 10.56
N GLU A 153 -12.24 15.75 9.26
CA GLU A 153 -13.24 16.02 8.24
C GLU A 153 -14.29 14.90 8.16
N GLU A 154 -15.48 15.25 7.69
CA GLU A 154 -16.54 14.27 7.46
C GLU A 154 -16.24 13.47 6.18
N ALA A 155 -16.57 12.18 6.19
CA ALA A 155 -16.37 11.33 5.02
C ALA A 155 -17.29 11.76 3.86
N PRO A 156 -16.74 12.19 2.71
CA PRO A 156 -17.54 12.52 1.55
C PRO A 156 -18.07 11.25 0.88
N GLU A 157 -19.04 11.42 -0.03
CA GLU A 157 -19.52 10.32 -0.86
C GLU A 157 -18.47 9.92 -1.92
N ALA A 158 -17.78 8.79 -1.68
CA ALA A 158 -16.80 8.21 -2.58
C ALA A 158 -16.77 6.67 -2.43
N ASP A 159 -16.17 5.97 -3.38
CA ASP A 159 -16.01 4.51 -3.32
C ASP A 159 -14.94 4.13 -2.28
N THR A 160 -13.89 4.93 -2.16
CA THR A 160 -12.88 4.82 -1.10
C THR A 160 -12.55 6.21 -0.55
N VAL A 161 -12.58 6.36 0.77
CA VAL A 161 -12.15 7.55 1.49
C VAL A 161 -10.79 7.28 2.13
N VAL A 162 -9.82 8.15 1.87
CA VAL A 162 -8.46 8.11 2.41
C VAL A 162 -8.26 9.30 3.34
N GLU A 163 -8.32 9.06 4.64
CA GLU A 163 -7.99 10.06 5.65
C GLU A 163 -6.48 10.15 5.85
N ILE A 164 -5.97 11.38 5.92
CA ILE A 164 -4.58 11.69 6.18
C ILE A 164 -4.50 12.43 7.51
N ALA A 165 -3.92 11.78 8.51
CA ALA A 165 -3.79 12.30 9.86
C ALA A 165 -2.32 12.54 10.25
N HIS A 166 -2.05 13.67 10.90
CA HIS A 166 -0.69 14.01 11.35
C HIS A 166 -0.23 13.16 12.53
N ASP A 167 -1.16 12.76 13.38
CA ASP A 167 -0.88 11.89 14.52
C ASP A 167 -1.86 10.71 14.58
N GLY A 168 -1.73 9.90 15.64
CA GLY A 168 -2.53 8.70 15.84
C GLY A 168 -3.89 8.95 16.48
N SER A 169 -4.37 10.20 16.53
CA SER A 169 -5.62 10.57 17.17
C SER A 169 -6.81 9.86 16.51
N THR A 170 -7.85 9.65 17.32
CA THR A 170 -9.05 8.91 16.92
C THR A 170 -10.03 9.86 16.24
N SER A 171 -10.23 9.68 14.95
CA SER A 171 -11.29 10.31 14.17
C SER A 171 -12.46 9.34 13.93
N ALA A 172 -13.55 9.82 13.32
CA ALA A 172 -14.64 8.96 12.87
C ALA A 172 -14.19 8.02 11.74
N ILE A 173 -13.45 8.54 10.76
CA ILE A 173 -13.00 7.78 9.58
C ILE A 173 -11.96 6.74 9.99
N ARG A 174 -11.04 7.05 10.89
CA ARG A 174 -10.11 6.09 11.46
C ARG A 174 -10.81 4.92 12.14
N ARG A 175 -11.87 5.18 12.92
CA ARG A 175 -12.64 4.08 13.55
C ARG A 175 -13.28 3.17 12.51
N LEU A 176 -13.89 3.75 11.47
CA LEU A 176 -14.43 2.97 10.35
C LEU A 176 -13.31 2.19 9.64
N ALA A 177 -12.15 2.80 9.43
CA ALA A 177 -11.00 2.13 8.84
C ALA A 177 -10.47 0.99 9.72
N GLU A 178 -10.53 1.10 11.04
CA GLU A 178 -10.15 0.02 11.96
C GLU A 178 -11.21 -1.10 12.04
N GLU A 179 -12.50 -0.75 11.92
CA GLU A 179 -13.63 -1.69 12.07
C GLU A 179 -14.01 -2.43 10.79
N GLU A 180 -13.90 -1.79 9.63
CA GLU A 180 -14.37 -2.32 8.34
C GLU A 180 -13.43 -2.01 7.16
N GLY A 181 -12.37 -1.24 7.40
CA GLY A 181 -11.44 -0.80 6.37
C GLY A 181 -9.99 -1.20 6.62
N LEU A 182 -9.08 -0.24 6.41
CA LEU A 182 -7.66 -0.39 6.68
C LEU A 182 -7.09 0.86 7.37
N SER A 183 -6.47 0.71 8.53
CA SER A 183 -5.75 1.80 9.20
C SER A 183 -4.24 1.55 9.17
N LEU A 184 -3.50 2.52 8.63
CA LEU A 184 -2.06 2.55 8.44
C LEU A 184 -1.47 3.59 9.41
N GLU A 185 -0.53 3.16 10.25
CA GLU A 185 0.15 4.05 11.20
C GLU A 185 1.67 4.01 10.99
N LEU A 186 2.24 5.16 10.69
CA LEU A 186 3.66 5.37 10.44
C LEU A 186 4.32 5.81 11.75
N ARG A 187 5.11 4.92 12.36
CA ARG A 187 5.76 5.18 13.65
C ARG A 187 7.18 4.68 13.65
N GLY A 188 8.15 5.58 13.87
CA GLY A 188 9.56 5.21 13.98
C GLY A 188 10.16 4.59 12.72
N GLY A 189 9.63 4.93 11.53
CA GLY A 189 10.04 4.36 10.25
C GLY A 189 9.41 3.00 9.90
N GLU A 190 8.61 2.44 10.80
CA GLU A 190 7.81 1.24 10.56
C GLU A 190 6.38 1.63 10.18
N LEU A 191 5.73 0.76 9.41
CA LEU A 191 4.32 0.91 9.06
C LEU A 191 3.51 -0.23 9.70
N TRP A 192 2.61 0.17 10.59
CA TRP A 192 1.69 -0.69 11.31
C TRP A 192 0.33 -0.71 10.61
N VAL A 193 -0.31 -1.88 10.63
CA VAL A 193 -1.60 -2.09 9.98
C VAL A 193 -2.63 -2.57 11.00
N TYR A 194 -3.77 -1.91 11.02
CA TYR A 194 -4.91 -2.20 11.88
C TYR A 194 -6.13 -2.47 10.99
N THR A 195 -6.84 -3.56 11.30
CA THR A 195 -8.08 -3.99 10.63
C THR A 195 -8.99 -4.64 11.66
N ALA A 196 -10.25 -4.91 11.29
CA ALA A 196 -11.23 -5.59 12.13
C ALA A 196 -10.71 -6.92 12.72
N GLY A 197 -9.81 -7.60 11.99
CA GLY A 197 -9.18 -8.87 12.39
C GLY A 197 -7.99 -8.74 13.34
N GLY A 198 -7.70 -7.54 13.85
CA GLY A 198 -6.62 -7.25 14.80
C GLY A 198 -5.38 -6.60 14.18
N LYS A 199 -4.44 -6.21 15.06
CA LYS A 199 -3.17 -5.54 14.71
C LYS A 199 -2.19 -6.52 14.07
N ARG A 200 -1.61 -6.14 12.92
CA ARG A 200 -0.54 -6.90 12.24
C ARG A 200 0.57 -5.96 11.78
N ASN A 201 1.82 -6.38 11.90
CA ASN A 201 2.97 -5.63 11.36
C ASN A 201 3.29 -6.17 9.96
N TRP A 202 3.17 -5.31 8.93
CA TRP A 202 3.35 -5.71 7.52
C TRP A 202 4.64 -5.14 6.91
N VAL A 203 5.20 -4.04 7.44
CA VAL A 203 6.17 -3.21 6.70
C VAL A 203 7.27 -2.67 7.61
N ARG A 204 8.54 -2.89 7.23
CA ARG A 204 9.72 -2.42 7.98
C ARG A 204 10.28 -1.07 7.52
N ARG A 205 9.94 -0.60 6.31
CA ARG A 205 10.39 0.70 5.79
C ARG A 205 9.37 1.32 4.83
N THR A 206 9.09 2.60 4.98
CA THR A 206 8.12 3.33 4.13
C THR A 206 8.81 3.99 2.95
N THR A 207 8.05 4.27 1.87
CA THR A 207 8.58 4.80 0.60
C THR A 207 9.01 6.26 0.65
#